data_AF-A0A7D4XIX7-F1
#
_entry.id   AF-A0A7D4XIX7-F1
#
_cell.length_a   1.000
_cell.length_b   1.000
_cell.length_c   1.000
_cell.angle_alpha   90.00
_cell.angle_beta   90.00
_cell.angle_gamma   90.00
#
_symmetry.space_group_name_H-M   'P 1'
#
loop_
_entity.id
_entity.type
_entity.pdbx_description
1 polymer ?
#
loop_
_entity_poly.entity_id
_entity_poly.type
_entity_poly.pdbx_seq_one_letter_code
_entity_poly.pdbx_strand_id
1 'polypeptide(L)'
;MNPDLIKMTLTRLREVERYASTSDQADALTASRTTLHFIQGRGETGEFNAFVESFDSAPVTPLLSFTTKDEADTWLRNHPAPPHGALIRAANDFYTVVDARALHHRKLLRLPSPEEVTQTDAAGDEPDQEVEEAPEPPRPAFGTKFSLFKLYDRTCYDLHQMEKRMSSPEEFEAIRIAKISFNFVMREGEEYGFEEYLESLRSARTAPPLASFATREEADSWLATQPEPPPPAVVSIGNELYSVGYNRRRKMRLLIRILTQAELDTQSP
;
A
#
# COMPACT_ATOMS: atom_id res chain seq x y z
N MET A 1 7.85 19.75 4.51
CA MET A 1 8.05 18.94 3.29
C MET A 1 9.42 18.28 3.31
N ASN A 2 9.49 17.02 3.74
CA ASN A 2 10.70 16.21 3.70
C ASN A 2 10.80 15.56 2.30
N PRO A 3 11.70 16.03 1.41
CA PRO A 3 11.74 15.56 0.02
C PRO A 3 12.12 14.08 -0.11
N ASP A 4 12.68 13.47 0.94
CA ASP A 4 13.22 12.10 0.94
C ASP A 4 12.45 11.13 1.85
N LEU A 5 11.18 11.42 2.22
CA LEU A 5 10.38 10.57 3.13
C LEU A 5 10.40 9.09 2.74
N ILE A 6 10.04 8.75 1.50
CA ILE A 6 10.03 7.37 1.00
C ILE A 6 11.41 6.71 1.15
N LYS A 7 12.48 7.42 0.80
CA LYS A 7 13.85 6.91 0.86
C LYS A 7 14.29 6.66 2.30
N MET A 8 13.96 7.57 3.22
CA MET A 8 14.22 7.40 4.64
C MET A 8 13.44 6.20 5.20
N THR A 9 12.15 6.09 4.87
CA THR A 9 11.31 4.96 5.29
C THR A 9 11.84 3.63 4.77
N LEU A 10 12.20 3.54 3.48
CA LEU A 10 12.80 2.34 2.89
C LEU A 10 14.08 1.92 3.61
N THR A 11 14.89 2.90 4.04
CA THR A 11 16.12 2.64 4.80
C THR A 11 15.79 2.06 6.18
N ARG A 12 14.85 2.68 6.90
CA ARG A 12 14.41 2.20 8.23
C ARG A 12 13.71 0.85 8.18
N LEU A 13 12.88 0.57 7.17
CA LEU A 13 12.23 -0.73 7.02
C LEU A 13 13.22 -1.88 6.85
N ARG A 14 14.41 -1.63 6.29
CA ARG A 14 15.50 -2.63 6.24
C ARG A 14 16.10 -2.88 7.61
N GLU A 15 16.30 -1.84 8.42
CA GLU A 15 16.81 -1.98 9.79
C GLU A 15 15.82 -2.76 10.67
N VAL A 16 14.53 -2.52 10.46
CA VAL A 16 13.43 -3.17 11.19
C VAL A 16 13.28 -4.67 10.84
N GLU A 17 13.87 -5.13 9.73
CA GLU A 17 13.86 -6.55 9.33
C GLU A 17 14.47 -7.48 10.39
N ARG A 18 15.37 -6.97 11.24
CA ARG A 18 15.93 -7.70 12.39
C ARG A 18 14.88 -8.14 13.42
N TYR A 19 13.70 -7.51 13.44
CA TYR A 19 12.60 -7.86 14.34
C TYR A 19 11.63 -8.90 13.75
N ALA A 20 11.78 -9.23 12.46
CA ALA A 20 10.96 -10.26 11.81
C ALA A 20 11.36 -11.64 12.35
N SER A 21 10.39 -12.32 12.93
CA SER A 21 10.53 -13.67 13.51
C SER A 21 9.91 -14.77 12.65
N THR A 22 9.14 -14.39 11.63
CA THR A 22 8.40 -15.30 10.75
C THR A 22 8.58 -14.87 9.29
N SER A 23 8.40 -15.81 8.35
CA SER A 23 8.36 -15.50 6.92
C SER A 23 7.28 -14.49 6.59
N ASP A 24 6.12 -14.59 7.24
CA ASP A 24 4.98 -13.69 7.01
C ASP A 24 5.32 -12.23 7.39
N GLN A 25 6.10 -12.02 8.46
CA GLN A 25 6.62 -10.70 8.84
C GLN A 25 7.63 -10.15 7.83
N ALA A 26 8.52 -11.00 7.31
CA ALA A 26 9.45 -10.61 6.25
C ALA A 26 8.71 -10.28 4.93
N ASP A 27 7.67 -11.04 4.60
CA ASP A 27 6.81 -10.80 3.45
C ASP A 27 6.03 -9.49 3.61
N ALA A 28 5.57 -9.15 4.83
CA ALA A 28 4.90 -7.89 5.13
C ALA A 28 5.83 -6.68 4.92
N LEU A 29 7.10 -6.76 5.34
CA LEU A 29 8.10 -5.73 5.05
C LEU A 29 8.38 -5.62 3.55
N THR A 30 8.49 -6.75 2.85
CA THR A 30 8.71 -6.78 1.41
C THR A 30 7.55 -6.17 0.64
N ALA A 31 6.31 -6.48 1.02
CA ALA A 31 5.10 -5.87 0.47
C ALA A 31 5.08 -4.34 0.72
N SER A 32 5.49 -3.91 1.91
CA SER A 32 5.58 -2.49 2.27
C SER A 32 6.60 -1.73 1.42
N ARG A 33 7.83 -2.28 1.29
CA ARG A 33 8.87 -1.72 0.42
C ARG A 33 8.38 -1.64 -1.03
N THR A 34 7.75 -2.71 -1.51
CA THR A 34 7.20 -2.78 -2.87
C THR A 34 6.15 -1.71 -3.13
N THR A 35 5.28 -1.45 -2.17
CA THR A 35 4.24 -0.40 -2.25
C THR A 35 4.87 1.00 -2.31
N LEU A 36 5.86 1.28 -1.47
CA LEU A 36 6.59 2.55 -1.49
C LEU A 36 7.32 2.79 -2.83
N HIS A 37 7.95 1.75 -3.38
CA HIS A 37 8.59 1.83 -4.69
C HIS A 37 7.60 2.02 -5.84
N PHE A 38 6.42 1.41 -5.75
CA PHE A 38 5.34 1.64 -6.71
C PHE A 38 4.91 3.12 -6.72
N ILE A 39 4.69 3.72 -5.55
CA ILE A 39 4.37 5.15 -5.41
C ILE A 39 5.49 6.02 -6.01
N GLN A 40 6.75 5.73 -5.66
CA GLN A 40 7.91 6.46 -6.19
C GLN A 40 8.01 6.35 -7.71
N GLY A 41 7.86 5.14 -8.27
CA GLY A 41 7.97 4.90 -9.71
C GLY A 41 6.83 5.52 -10.54
N ARG A 42 5.72 5.90 -9.89
CA ARG A 42 4.63 6.67 -10.48
C ARG A 42 4.84 8.18 -10.40
N GLY A 43 5.89 8.63 -9.71
CA GLY A 43 6.16 10.04 -9.46
C GLY A 43 5.19 10.68 -8.47
N GLU A 44 4.55 9.88 -7.62
CA GLU A 44 3.51 10.32 -6.67
C GLU A 44 4.07 10.64 -5.27
N THR A 45 5.40 10.77 -5.14
CA THR A 45 6.06 11.05 -3.87
C THR A 45 5.57 12.35 -3.21
N GLY A 46 5.29 13.39 -4.00
CA GLY A 46 4.81 14.66 -3.46
C GLY A 46 3.41 14.54 -2.86
N GLU A 47 2.50 13.91 -3.59
CA GLU A 47 1.13 13.64 -3.15
C GLU A 47 1.10 12.69 -1.96
N PHE A 48 1.97 11.68 -1.95
CA PHE A 48 2.12 10.77 -0.83
C PHE A 48 2.62 11.49 0.42
N ASN A 49 3.63 12.36 0.30
CA ASN A 49 4.13 13.13 1.44
C ASN A 49 3.05 14.04 2.02
N ALA A 50 2.30 14.73 1.17
CA ALA A 50 1.17 15.55 1.61
C ALA A 50 0.06 14.70 2.27
N PHE A 51 -0.16 13.49 1.76
CA PHE A 51 -1.09 12.53 2.36
C PHE A 51 -0.64 12.08 3.75
N VAL A 52 0.65 11.76 3.95
CA VAL A 52 1.21 11.41 5.27
C VAL A 52 1.11 12.58 6.24
N GLU A 53 1.47 13.80 5.82
CA GLU A 53 1.41 15.01 6.67
C GLU A 53 -0.03 15.32 7.11
N SER A 54 -1.01 15.08 6.23
CA SER A 54 -2.44 15.31 6.52
C SER A 54 -3.18 14.10 7.08
N PHE A 55 -2.51 12.95 7.25
CA PHE A 55 -3.14 11.69 7.64
C PHE A 55 -3.84 11.80 9.01
N ASP A 56 -3.18 12.44 9.98
CA ASP A 56 -3.72 12.63 11.35
C ASP A 56 -4.22 14.06 11.61
N SER A 57 -3.93 15.01 10.71
CA SER A 57 -4.07 16.45 10.97
C SER A 57 -5.39 17.05 10.51
N ALA A 58 -6.20 16.34 9.73
CA ALA A 58 -7.48 16.86 9.29
C ALA A 58 -8.55 16.59 10.38
N PRO A 59 -9.36 17.58 10.80
CA PRO A 59 -10.64 17.30 11.43
C PRO A 59 -11.50 16.64 10.36
N VAL A 60 -11.40 15.32 10.24
CA VAL A 60 -12.03 14.60 9.17
C VAL A 60 -13.51 14.52 9.51
N THR A 61 -14.27 15.50 9.03
CA THR A 61 -15.73 15.44 9.15
C THR A 61 -16.15 14.22 8.36
N PRO A 62 -16.61 13.13 9.03
CA PRO A 62 -17.02 11.95 8.30
C PRO A 62 -18.21 12.34 7.45
N LEU A 63 -18.19 11.96 6.17
CA LEU A 63 -19.29 12.22 5.25
C LEU A 63 -20.59 11.63 5.81
N LEU A 64 -20.48 10.46 6.43
CA LEU A 64 -21.56 9.76 7.12
C LEU A 64 -21.03 9.16 8.42
N SER A 65 -21.87 9.13 9.44
CA SER A 65 -21.61 8.43 10.69
C SER A 65 -22.63 7.32 10.89
N PHE A 66 -22.16 6.12 11.20
CA PHE A 66 -22.96 4.94 11.48
C PHE A 66 -22.75 4.51 12.93
N THR A 67 -23.77 3.92 13.54
CA THR A 67 -23.68 3.44 14.93
C THR A 67 -22.86 2.16 14.99
N THR A 68 -22.89 1.33 13.94
CA THR A 68 -22.12 0.09 13.84
C THR A 68 -21.39 -0.05 12.49
N LYS A 69 -20.36 -0.89 12.45
CA LYS A 69 -19.67 -1.24 11.20
C LYS A 69 -20.60 -1.97 10.22
N ASP A 70 -21.46 -2.84 10.71
CA ASP A 70 -22.41 -3.61 9.87
C ASP A 70 -23.40 -2.70 9.12
N GLU A 71 -23.84 -1.61 9.76
CA GLU A 71 -24.65 -0.58 9.12
C GLU A 71 -23.89 0.13 8.00
N ALA A 72 -22.64 0.50 8.26
CA ALA A 72 -21.78 1.14 7.28
C ALA A 72 -21.50 0.24 6.08
N ASP A 73 -21.22 -1.05 6.33
CA ASP A 73 -21.02 -2.05 5.28
C ASP A 73 -22.32 -2.29 4.47
N THR A 74 -23.47 -2.27 5.14
CA THR A 74 -24.78 -2.39 4.47
C THR A 74 -25.08 -1.19 3.58
N TRP A 75 -24.79 0.02 4.07
CA TRP A 75 -24.86 1.22 3.26
C TRP A 75 -23.95 1.12 2.04
N LEU A 76 -22.69 0.75 2.22
CA LEU A 76 -21.71 0.66 1.14
C LEU A 76 -22.14 -0.35 0.06
N ARG A 77 -22.66 -1.51 0.47
CA ARG A 77 -23.18 -2.54 -0.45
C ARG A 77 -24.35 -2.01 -1.30
N ASN A 78 -25.27 -1.29 -0.68
CA ASN A 78 -26.50 -0.84 -1.32
C ASN A 78 -26.36 0.50 -2.06
N HIS A 79 -25.29 1.26 -1.80
CA HIS A 79 -25.11 2.58 -2.40
C HIS A 79 -24.84 2.45 -3.91
N PRO A 80 -25.57 3.16 -4.80
CA PRO A 80 -25.45 2.96 -6.25
C PRO A 80 -24.06 3.36 -6.78
N ALA A 81 -23.49 4.47 -6.26
CA ALA A 81 -22.16 4.94 -6.60
C ALA A 81 -21.47 5.50 -5.34
N PRO A 82 -20.86 4.64 -4.49
CA PRO A 82 -20.24 5.08 -3.26
C PRO A 82 -19.16 6.13 -3.53
N PRO A 83 -19.03 7.14 -2.68
CA PRO A 83 -18.01 8.16 -2.83
C PRO A 83 -16.63 7.57 -2.47
N HIS A 84 -15.93 7.04 -3.48
CA HIS A 84 -14.56 6.52 -3.33
C HIS A 84 -13.64 7.57 -2.69
N GLY A 85 -12.84 7.16 -1.72
CA GLY A 85 -11.94 8.01 -0.94
C GLY A 85 -12.64 8.84 0.14
N ALA A 86 -13.97 8.79 0.26
CA ALA A 86 -14.67 9.51 1.32
C ALA A 86 -14.40 8.85 2.67
N LEU A 87 -14.29 9.69 3.70
CA LEU A 87 -14.23 9.21 5.05
C LEU A 87 -15.64 9.02 5.60
N ILE A 88 -15.89 7.90 6.27
CA ILE A 88 -17.06 7.69 7.12
C ILE A 88 -16.62 7.29 8.52
N ARG A 89 -17.49 7.51 9.51
CA ARG A 89 -17.30 7.00 10.86
C ARG A 89 -18.26 5.84 11.08
N ALA A 90 -17.80 4.76 11.68
CA ALA A 90 -18.68 3.70 12.13
C ALA A 90 -18.27 3.29 13.55
N ALA A 91 -19.21 3.40 14.49
CA ALA A 91 -18.92 3.32 15.91
C ALA A 91 -17.83 4.35 16.33
N ASN A 92 -16.68 3.87 16.80
CA ASN A 92 -15.56 4.70 17.24
C ASN A 92 -14.42 4.81 16.21
N ASP A 93 -14.52 4.08 15.09
CA ASP A 93 -13.46 4.04 14.09
C ASP A 93 -13.80 4.89 12.87
N PHE A 94 -12.73 5.39 12.23
CA PHE A 94 -12.81 6.05 10.94
C PHE A 94 -12.47 5.09 9.83
N TYR A 95 -13.23 5.16 8.74
CA TYR A 95 -13.06 4.30 7.58
C TYR A 95 -12.95 5.14 6.31
N THR A 96 -12.05 4.74 5.42
CA THR A 96 -12.05 5.21 4.03
C THR A 96 -12.93 4.30 3.19
N VAL A 97 -13.88 4.90 2.47
CA VAL A 97 -14.72 4.21 1.49
C VAL A 97 -13.88 3.90 0.27
N VAL A 98 -13.69 2.62 -0.03
CA VAL A 98 -13.05 2.19 -1.26
C VAL A 98 -14.11 1.60 -2.17
N ASP A 99 -14.36 2.25 -3.30
CA ASP A 99 -15.20 1.74 -4.40
C ASP A 99 -14.35 1.57 -5.66
N ALA A 100 -13.81 0.38 -5.83
CA ALA A 100 -13.07 -0.04 -7.00
C ALA A 100 -14.06 -0.48 -8.09
N ARG A 101 -14.66 0.49 -8.79
CA ARG A 101 -15.76 0.25 -9.75
C ARG A 101 -15.43 -0.79 -10.82
N ALA A 102 -14.20 -0.79 -11.32
CA ALA A 102 -13.74 -1.74 -12.33
C ALA A 102 -13.65 -3.19 -11.81
N LEU A 103 -13.53 -3.36 -10.49
CA LEU A 103 -13.44 -4.66 -9.82
C LEU A 103 -14.76 -5.07 -9.14
N HIS A 104 -15.81 -4.24 -9.25
CA HIS A 104 -17.05 -4.36 -8.47
C HIS A 104 -16.78 -4.58 -6.98
N HIS A 105 -15.68 -4.01 -6.48
CA HIS A 105 -15.22 -4.25 -5.13
C HIS A 105 -15.43 -3.00 -4.29
N ARG A 106 -16.12 -3.18 -3.16
CA ARG A 106 -16.44 -2.12 -2.23
C ARG A 106 -16.05 -2.57 -0.84
N LYS A 107 -15.19 -1.81 -0.18
CA LYS A 107 -14.73 -2.12 1.18
C LYS A 107 -14.55 -0.84 2.00
N LEU A 108 -14.81 -0.94 3.29
CA LEU A 108 -14.41 0.05 4.28
C LEU A 108 -13.02 -0.30 4.80
N LEU A 109 -12.04 0.57 4.55
CA LEU A 109 -10.71 0.45 5.12
C LEU A 109 -10.66 1.21 6.43
N ARG A 110 -10.47 0.51 7.55
CA ARG A 110 -10.23 1.15 8.85
C ARG A 110 -8.95 1.96 8.74
N LEU A 111 -9.05 3.26 9.01
CA LEU A 111 -7.89 4.07 9.29
C LEU A 111 -7.45 3.76 10.73
N PRO A 112 -6.15 3.51 10.97
CA PRO A 112 -5.66 3.42 12.34
C PRO A 112 -6.03 4.70 13.08
N SER A 113 -6.55 4.54 14.29
CA SER A 113 -6.94 5.69 15.11
C SER A 113 -5.69 6.48 15.52
N PRO A 114 -5.78 7.82 15.69
CA PRO A 114 -4.68 8.60 16.23
C PRO A 114 -4.15 8.06 17.56
N GLU A 115 -5.02 7.49 18.41
CA GLU A 115 -4.66 6.90 19.71
C GLU A 115 -3.81 5.62 19.58
N GLU A 116 -4.10 4.75 18.60
CA GLU A 116 -3.26 3.59 18.25
C GLU A 116 -1.89 4.01 17.69
N VAL A 117 -1.78 5.25 17.19
CA VAL A 117 -0.55 5.83 16.66
C VAL A 117 0.24 6.60 17.73
N THR A 118 -0.43 7.17 18.73
CA THR A 118 0.18 7.97 19.81
C THR A 118 0.47 7.22 21.11
N GLN A 119 0.20 5.92 21.21
CA GLN A 119 0.59 5.09 22.37
C GLN A 119 2.12 4.85 22.50
N THR A 120 2.93 5.85 22.13
CA THR A 120 4.37 5.88 22.41
C THR A 120 4.74 6.86 23.53
N ASP A 121 3.87 7.78 23.96
CA ASP A 121 4.29 8.87 24.88
C ASP A 121 3.56 8.95 26.24
N ALA A 122 2.65 8.04 26.58
CA ALA A 122 1.97 8.08 27.89
C ALA A 122 1.61 6.68 28.44
N ALA A 123 2.60 5.83 28.68
CA ALA A 123 2.45 4.72 29.62
C ALA A 123 2.82 5.20 31.03
N GLY A 124 1.94 6.03 31.60
CA GLY A 124 1.80 6.18 33.05
C GLY A 124 0.51 5.50 33.46
N ASP A 125 0.63 4.32 34.08
CA ASP A 125 -0.35 3.61 34.89
C ASP A 125 -1.85 3.84 34.59
N GLU A 126 -2.44 3.04 33.70
CA GLU A 126 -3.84 2.61 33.84
C GLU A 126 -3.98 1.10 33.57
N PRO A 127 -4.84 0.38 34.32
CA PRO A 127 -4.87 -1.08 34.34
C PRO A 127 -5.50 -1.68 33.08
N ASP A 128 -4.92 -2.81 32.68
CA ASP A 128 -5.31 -3.71 31.60
C ASP A 128 -6.83 -3.75 31.33
N GLN A 129 -7.28 -2.97 30.35
CA GLN A 129 -8.43 -3.38 29.55
C GLN A 129 -7.90 -4.41 28.56
N GLU A 130 -8.36 -5.66 28.69
CA GLU A 130 -8.19 -6.68 27.65
C GLU A 130 -8.83 -6.15 26.36
N VAL A 131 -8.03 -5.48 25.53
CA VAL A 131 -8.39 -5.19 24.15
C VAL A 131 -8.48 -6.55 23.47
N GLU A 132 -9.69 -6.98 23.10
CA GLU A 132 -9.89 -8.18 22.29
C GLU A 132 -8.95 -8.11 21.08
N GLU A 133 -7.92 -8.94 21.08
CA GLU A 133 -6.93 -8.96 20.01
C GLU A 133 -7.65 -9.33 18.71
N ALA A 134 -7.54 -8.46 17.70
CA ALA A 134 -8.20 -8.69 16.42
C ALA A 134 -7.81 -10.08 15.89
N PRO A 135 -8.79 -10.94 15.52
CA PRO A 135 -8.50 -12.30 15.10
C PRO A 135 -7.56 -12.31 13.89
N GLU A 136 -6.58 -13.22 13.89
CA GLU A 136 -5.60 -13.35 12.79
C GLU A 136 -6.36 -13.43 11.45
N PRO A 137 -6.04 -12.56 10.47
CA PRO A 137 -6.69 -12.61 9.19
C PRO A 137 -6.42 -13.96 8.50
N PRO A 138 -7.45 -14.60 7.91
CA PRO A 138 -7.31 -15.93 7.34
C PRO A 138 -6.27 -15.92 6.23
N ARG A 139 -5.38 -16.92 6.26
CA ARG A 139 -4.37 -17.08 5.20
C ARG A 139 -5.06 -17.23 3.85
N PRO A 140 -4.60 -16.53 2.80
CA PRO A 140 -5.17 -16.68 1.47
C PRO A 140 -5.04 -18.13 1.00
N ALA A 141 -6.17 -18.75 0.63
CA ALA A 141 -6.18 -20.10 0.09
C ALA A 141 -5.46 -20.14 -1.26
N PHE A 142 -4.65 -21.18 -1.48
CA PHE A 142 -3.97 -21.44 -2.75
C PHE A 142 -4.99 -21.40 -3.92
N GLY A 143 -4.68 -20.62 -4.96
CA GLY A 143 -5.52 -20.49 -6.16
C GLY A 143 -6.61 -19.42 -6.11
N THR A 144 -6.74 -18.65 -5.01
CA THR A 144 -7.60 -17.46 -5.02
C THR A 144 -6.96 -16.30 -5.77
N LYS A 145 -7.77 -15.53 -6.50
CA LYS A 145 -7.32 -14.29 -7.18
C LYS A 145 -6.67 -13.36 -6.14
N PHE A 146 -5.50 -12.82 -6.47
CA PHE A 146 -4.81 -11.85 -5.63
C PHE A 146 -5.74 -10.67 -5.31
N SER A 147 -5.63 -10.13 -4.10
CA SER A 147 -6.44 -9.01 -3.63
C SER A 147 -5.56 -8.11 -2.78
N LEU A 148 -5.38 -6.86 -3.22
CA LEU A 148 -4.66 -5.85 -2.47
C LEU A 148 -5.21 -5.67 -1.04
N PHE A 149 -6.53 -5.80 -0.87
CA PHE A 149 -7.18 -5.72 0.44
C PHE A 149 -6.74 -6.84 1.39
N LYS A 150 -6.63 -8.07 0.91
CA LYS A 150 -6.15 -9.20 1.73
C LYS A 150 -4.67 -9.05 2.06
N LEU A 151 -3.88 -8.58 1.08
CA LEU A 151 -2.46 -8.27 1.31
C LEU A 151 -2.33 -7.20 2.41
N TYR A 152 -3.09 -6.10 2.31
CA TYR A 152 -3.11 -5.03 3.30
C TYR A 152 -3.48 -5.54 4.69
N ASP A 153 -4.61 -6.24 4.84
CA ASP A 153 -5.07 -6.73 6.15
C ASP A 153 -3.98 -7.60 6.81
N ARG A 154 -3.35 -8.49 6.03
CA ARG A 154 -2.27 -9.36 6.52
C ARG A 154 -0.99 -8.58 6.86
N THR A 155 -0.55 -7.71 5.96
CA THR A 155 0.63 -6.86 6.17
C THR A 155 0.45 -5.99 7.43
N CYS A 156 -0.70 -5.34 7.61
CA CYS A 156 -0.94 -4.54 8.81
C CYS A 156 -0.92 -5.36 10.09
N TYR A 157 -1.50 -6.57 10.08
CA TYR A 157 -1.42 -7.49 11.21
C TYR A 157 0.03 -7.87 11.54
N ASP A 158 0.80 -8.33 10.55
CA ASP A 158 2.17 -8.80 10.76
C ASP A 158 3.11 -7.67 11.18
N LEU A 159 2.97 -6.48 10.59
CA LEU A 159 3.72 -5.29 11.00
C LEU A 159 3.38 -4.87 12.43
N HIS A 160 2.11 -4.95 12.85
CA HIS A 160 1.71 -4.64 14.21
C HIS A 160 2.31 -5.62 15.24
N GLN A 161 2.34 -6.92 14.90
CA GLN A 161 3.01 -7.90 15.77
C GLN A 161 4.52 -7.64 15.91
N MET A 162 5.15 -7.03 14.91
CA MET A 162 6.54 -6.61 15.01
C MET A 162 6.70 -5.35 15.88
N GLU A 163 5.80 -4.36 15.78
CA GLU A 163 5.85 -3.10 16.57
C GLU A 163 5.98 -3.39 18.07
N LYS A 164 5.28 -4.41 18.58
CA LYS A 164 5.35 -4.85 19.98
C LYS A 164 6.76 -5.17 20.49
N ARG A 165 7.75 -5.33 19.59
CA ARG A 165 9.15 -5.67 19.91
C ARG A 165 10.12 -4.53 19.59
N MET A 166 9.64 -3.42 19.07
CA MET A 166 10.42 -2.24 18.72
C MET A 166 10.43 -1.24 19.86
N SER A 167 11.37 -0.30 19.84
CA SER A 167 11.44 0.76 20.85
C SER A 167 11.97 2.10 20.31
N SER A 168 12.34 2.19 19.02
CA SER A 168 12.76 3.45 18.39
C SER A 168 11.56 4.18 17.77
N PRO A 169 11.37 5.47 18.08
CA PRO A 169 10.36 6.31 17.43
C PRO A 169 10.50 6.33 15.90
N GLU A 170 11.72 6.30 15.38
CA GLU A 170 12.00 6.26 13.94
C GLU A 170 11.59 4.93 13.29
N GLU A 171 11.70 3.82 14.02
CA GLU A 171 11.24 2.49 13.58
C GLU A 171 9.71 2.42 13.56
N PHE A 172 9.04 2.95 14.60
CA PHE A 172 7.59 3.07 14.63
C PHE A 172 7.06 3.93 13.48
N GLU A 173 7.68 5.08 13.24
CA GLU A 173 7.27 5.96 12.14
C GLU A 173 7.46 5.28 10.77
N ALA A 174 8.50 4.46 10.60
CA ALA A 174 8.70 3.70 9.36
C ALA A 174 7.59 2.67 9.12
N ILE A 175 7.18 1.93 10.16
CA ILE A 175 6.07 0.99 10.08
C ILE A 175 4.74 1.72 9.85
N ARG A 176 4.53 2.85 10.51
CA ARG A 176 3.36 3.71 10.28
C ARG A 176 3.27 4.15 8.82
N ILE A 177 4.36 4.71 8.26
CA ILE A 177 4.41 5.15 6.86
C ILE A 177 4.19 3.97 5.90
N ALA A 178 4.72 2.78 6.22
CA ALA A 178 4.45 1.57 5.46
C ALA A 178 2.94 1.25 5.39
N LYS A 179 2.23 1.25 6.52
CA LYS A 179 0.77 1.05 6.58
C LYS A 179 0.01 2.16 5.81
N ILE A 180 0.46 3.41 5.92
CA ILE A 180 -0.14 4.55 5.21
C ILE A 180 0.03 4.43 3.69
N SER A 181 1.14 3.87 3.21
CA SER A 181 1.39 3.69 1.77
C SER A 181 0.32 2.84 1.06
N PHE A 182 -0.16 1.79 1.71
CA PHE A 182 -1.27 0.99 1.17
C PHE A 182 -2.58 1.79 1.14
N ASN A 183 -2.86 2.55 2.20
CA ASN A 183 -4.04 3.42 2.25
C ASN A 183 -4.01 4.46 1.13
N PHE A 184 -2.85 5.03 0.84
CA PHE A 184 -2.66 5.94 -0.29
C PHE A 184 -3.00 5.28 -1.62
N VAL A 185 -2.43 4.10 -1.93
CA VAL A 185 -2.70 3.38 -3.17
C VAL A 185 -4.19 3.06 -3.34
N MET A 186 -4.86 2.62 -2.27
CA MET A 186 -6.29 2.30 -2.32
C MET A 186 -7.17 3.55 -2.42
N ARG A 187 -6.80 4.67 -1.77
CA ARG A 187 -7.50 5.95 -1.88
C ARG A 187 -7.37 6.59 -3.27
N GLU A 188 -6.24 6.38 -3.91
CA GLU A 188 -6.00 6.85 -5.28
C GLU A 188 -6.73 5.98 -6.33
N GLY A 189 -7.32 4.85 -5.92
CA GLY A 189 -8.01 3.90 -6.81
C GLY A 189 -7.03 3.10 -7.68
N GLU A 190 -5.82 2.89 -7.20
CA GLU A 190 -4.72 2.27 -7.96
C GLU A 190 -4.48 0.82 -7.56
N GLU A 191 -5.48 0.17 -6.96
CA GLU A 191 -5.44 -1.26 -6.64
C GLU A 191 -5.11 -2.11 -7.87
N TYR A 192 -5.75 -1.86 -9.02
CA TYR A 192 -5.49 -2.61 -10.25
C TYR A 192 -4.08 -2.35 -10.79
N GLY A 193 -3.61 -1.10 -10.73
CA GLY A 193 -2.27 -0.73 -11.19
C GLY A 193 -1.18 -1.37 -10.32
N PHE A 194 -1.42 -1.49 -9.01
CA PHE A 194 -0.52 -2.18 -8.11
C PHE A 194 -0.54 -3.70 -8.32
N GLU A 195 -1.72 -4.30 -8.57
CA GLU A 195 -1.84 -5.71 -8.94
C GLU A 195 -1.09 -6.04 -10.23
N GLU A 196 -1.24 -5.21 -11.28
CA GLU A 196 -0.48 -5.31 -12.53
C GLU A 196 1.03 -5.22 -12.26
N TYR A 197 1.46 -4.30 -11.39
CA TYR A 197 2.88 -4.13 -11.05
C TYR A 197 3.46 -5.35 -10.30
N LEU A 198 2.72 -5.93 -9.35
CA LEU A 198 3.13 -7.16 -8.67
C LEU A 198 3.22 -8.35 -9.62
N GLU A 199 2.33 -8.44 -10.60
CA GLU A 199 2.40 -9.49 -11.61
C GLU A 199 3.59 -9.29 -12.56
N SER A 200 3.92 -8.05 -12.92
CA SER A 200 5.14 -7.73 -13.65
C SER A 200 6.41 -8.10 -12.87
N LEU A 201 6.45 -7.86 -11.55
CA LEU A 201 7.55 -8.29 -10.69
C LEU A 201 7.75 -9.81 -10.70
N ARG A 202 6.66 -10.59 -10.74
CA ARG A 202 6.72 -12.06 -10.88
C ARG A 202 7.16 -12.46 -12.28
N SER A 203 6.55 -11.86 -13.30
CA SER A 203 6.80 -12.17 -14.71
C SER A 203 8.23 -11.86 -15.13
N ALA A 204 8.82 -10.78 -14.61
CA ALA A 204 10.22 -10.41 -14.84
C ALA A 204 11.23 -11.50 -14.41
N ARG A 205 10.81 -12.43 -13.53
CA ARG A 205 11.65 -13.55 -13.07
C ARG A 205 11.55 -14.77 -13.97
N THR A 206 10.47 -14.88 -14.74
CA THR A 206 10.11 -16.11 -15.47
C THR A 206 10.09 -15.94 -16.98
N ALA A 207 9.97 -14.71 -17.47
CA ALA A 207 9.84 -14.40 -18.89
C ALA A 207 10.82 -13.30 -19.32
N PRO A 208 11.34 -13.36 -20.56
CA PRO A 208 12.10 -12.26 -21.13
C PRO A 208 11.22 -11.02 -21.32
N PRO A 209 11.81 -9.81 -21.34
CA PRO A 209 11.07 -8.60 -21.62
C PRO A 209 10.44 -8.66 -23.02
N LEU A 210 9.23 -8.11 -23.14
CA LEU A 210 8.48 -8.01 -24.39
C LEU A 210 9.24 -7.21 -25.45
N ALA A 211 9.91 -6.15 -25.01
CA ALA A 211 10.71 -5.26 -25.84
C ALA A 211 11.91 -4.74 -25.06
N SER A 212 12.97 -4.41 -25.80
CA SER A 212 14.22 -3.86 -25.25
C SER A 212 14.53 -2.55 -25.94
N PHE A 213 14.84 -1.52 -25.15
CA PHE A 213 15.16 -0.17 -25.62
C PHE A 213 16.53 0.24 -25.11
N ALA A 214 17.27 1.04 -25.89
CA ALA A 214 18.54 1.56 -25.43
C ALA A 214 18.35 2.75 -24.47
N THR A 215 17.31 3.56 -24.71
CA THR A 215 17.04 4.78 -23.93
C THR A 215 15.59 4.87 -23.44
N ARG A 216 15.37 5.75 -22.46
CA ARG A 216 14.04 6.00 -21.92
C ARG A 216 13.13 6.67 -22.96
N GLU A 217 13.70 7.55 -23.78
CA GLU A 217 12.97 8.27 -24.83
C GLU A 217 12.44 7.31 -25.91
N GLU A 218 13.21 6.29 -26.27
CA GLU A 218 12.76 5.23 -27.17
C GLU A 218 11.59 4.44 -26.59
N ALA A 219 11.71 4.05 -25.31
CA ALA A 219 10.66 3.31 -24.61
C ALA A 219 9.37 4.13 -24.45
N ASP A 220 9.48 5.42 -24.12
CA ASP A 220 8.32 6.32 -24.00
C ASP A 220 7.66 6.56 -25.37
N SER A 221 8.45 6.67 -26.44
CA SER A 221 7.94 6.75 -27.82
C SER A 221 7.18 5.50 -28.21
N TRP A 222 7.70 4.31 -27.89
CA TRP A 222 7.00 3.05 -28.08
C TRP A 222 5.72 2.98 -27.24
N LEU A 223 5.78 3.38 -25.97
CA LEU A 223 4.64 3.34 -25.06
C LEU A 223 3.49 4.22 -25.57
N ALA A 224 3.79 5.38 -26.15
CA ALA A 224 2.81 6.27 -26.74
C ALA A 224 2.01 5.63 -27.91
N THR A 225 2.56 4.59 -28.55
CA THR A 225 1.87 3.85 -29.64
C THR A 225 0.93 2.75 -29.12
N GLN A 226 1.01 2.40 -27.83
CA GLN A 226 0.21 1.31 -27.26
C GLN A 226 -1.26 1.73 -27.07
N PRO A 227 -2.22 0.78 -27.11
CA PRO A 227 -3.62 1.06 -26.83
C PRO A 227 -3.83 1.58 -25.40
N GLU A 228 -5.02 2.10 -25.11
CA GLU A 228 -5.39 2.63 -23.80
C GLU A 228 -6.50 1.80 -23.15
N PRO A 229 -6.27 1.11 -22.02
CA PRO A 229 -4.98 0.94 -21.34
C PRO A 229 -4.02 0.01 -22.09
N PRO A 230 -2.69 0.18 -21.96
CA PRO A 230 -1.71 -0.77 -22.47
C PRO A 230 -1.87 -2.13 -21.77
N PRO A 231 -1.60 -3.24 -22.47
CA PRO A 231 -1.51 -4.55 -21.83
C PRO A 231 -0.39 -4.56 -20.78
N PRO A 232 -0.57 -5.24 -19.62
CA PRO A 232 0.50 -5.46 -18.68
C PRO A 232 1.67 -6.18 -19.37
N ALA A 233 2.87 -5.61 -19.27
CA ALA A 233 4.06 -6.15 -19.90
C ALA A 233 5.32 -5.72 -19.13
N VAL A 234 6.37 -6.50 -19.29
CA VAL A 234 7.72 -6.13 -18.85
C VAL A 234 8.53 -5.72 -20.07
N VAL A 235 9.22 -4.60 -20.01
CA VAL A 235 10.18 -4.15 -21.03
C VAL A 235 11.54 -3.90 -20.38
N SER A 236 12.62 -3.91 -21.16
CA SER A 236 13.93 -3.48 -20.70
C SER A 236 14.32 -2.13 -21.30
N ILE A 237 14.99 -1.31 -20.49
CA ILE A 237 15.57 -0.05 -20.91
C ILE A 237 17.02 -0.06 -20.43
N GLY A 238 17.97 -0.14 -21.36
CA GLY A 238 19.35 -0.50 -21.05
C GLY A 238 19.42 -1.84 -20.34
N ASN A 239 19.94 -1.85 -19.11
CA ASN A 239 20.10 -3.06 -18.29
C ASN A 239 19.03 -3.21 -17.19
N GLU A 240 17.99 -2.37 -17.21
CA GLU A 240 16.96 -2.36 -16.18
C GLU A 240 15.60 -2.80 -16.75
N LEU A 241 14.79 -3.45 -15.91
CA LEU A 241 13.45 -3.90 -16.26
C LEU A 241 12.40 -2.90 -15.78
N TYR A 242 11.36 -2.72 -16.57
CA TYR A 242 10.25 -1.81 -16.32
C TYR A 242 8.91 -2.51 -16.55
N SER A 243 7.97 -2.27 -15.65
CA SER A 243 6.57 -2.64 -15.81
C SER A 243 5.87 -1.56 -16.62
N VAL A 244 5.21 -1.99 -17.68
CA VAL A 244 4.23 -1.18 -18.41
C VAL A 244 2.96 -1.13 -17.57
N GLY A 245 2.57 0.08 -17.18
CA GLY A 245 1.40 0.33 -16.36
C GLY A 245 0.53 1.44 -16.91
N TYR A 246 -0.63 1.61 -16.29
CA TYR A 246 -1.58 2.65 -16.66
C TYR A 246 -2.28 3.24 -15.44
N ASN A 247 -2.08 4.53 -15.22
CA ASN A 247 -2.82 5.31 -14.24
C ASN A 247 -4.18 5.64 -14.83
N ARG A 248 -5.22 4.96 -14.34
CA ARG A 248 -6.60 5.06 -14.85
C ARG A 248 -7.24 6.40 -14.49
N ARG A 249 -6.86 6.98 -13.35
CA ARG A 249 -7.37 8.26 -12.86
C ARG A 249 -6.86 9.44 -13.70
N ARG A 250 -5.56 9.44 -14.02
CA ARG A 250 -4.88 10.46 -14.82
C ARG A 250 -4.89 10.15 -16.32
N LYS A 251 -5.38 8.97 -16.72
CA LYS A 251 -5.38 8.46 -18.09
C LYS A 251 -3.99 8.49 -18.73
N MET A 252 -3.01 7.98 -17.99
CA MET A 252 -1.60 8.13 -18.34
C MET A 252 -0.90 6.76 -18.36
N ARG A 253 -0.14 6.52 -19.43
CA ARG A 253 0.73 5.35 -19.55
C ARG A 253 2.00 5.60 -18.75
N LEU A 254 2.51 4.57 -18.09
CA LEU A 254 3.63 4.67 -17.17
C LEU A 254 4.60 3.51 -17.39
N LEU A 255 5.89 3.79 -17.16
CA LEU A 255 6.93 2.78 -17.06
C LEU A 255 7.53 2.86 -15.66
N ILE A 256 7.21 1.86 -14.84
CA ILE A 256 7.61 1.75 -13.43
C ILE A 256 8.77 0.79 -13.35
N ARG A 257 9.92 1.23 -12.82
CA ARG A 257 11.11 0.36 -12.68
C ARG A 257 10.79 -0.84 -11.79
N ILE A 258 11.12 -2.02 -12.28
CA ILE A 258 11.01 -3.28 -11.55
C ILE A 258 12.28 -3.44 -10.72
N LEU A 259 12.12 -3.65 -9.42
CA LEU A 259 13.23 -3.86 -8.51
C LEU A 259 13.85 -5.25 -8.71
N THR A 260 15.16 -5.32 -8.55
CA THR A 260 15.89 -6.59 -8.49
C THR A 260 15.60 -7.33 -7.18
N GLN A 261 15.83 -8.64 -7.17
CA GLN A 261 15.67 -9.44 -5.96
C GLN A 261 16.59 -8.95 -4.84
N ALA A 262 17.81 -8.52 -5.16
CA ALA A 262 18.70 -7.94 -4.16
C ALA A 262 18.12 -6.66 -3.54
N GLU A 263 17.46 -5.81 -4.32
CA GLU A 263 16.82 -4.59 -3.78
C GLU A 263 15.59 -4.90 -2.90
N LEU A 264 14.93 -6.04 -3.14
CA LEU A 264 13.77 -6.53 -2.40
C LEU A 264 14.12 -7.38 -1.16
N ASP A 265 15.17 -8.20 -1.24
CA ASP A 265 15.44 -9.29 -0.28
C ASP A 265 16.60 -9.01 0.68
N THR A 266 17.38 -7.94 0.51
CA THR A 266 18.73 -7.89 1.08
C THR A 266 18.80 -7.98 2.62
N GLN A 267 18.99 -9.22 3.10
CA GLN A 267 20.23 -9.61 3.77
C GLN A 267 21.41 -9.12 2.92
N SER A 268 22.14 -8.14 3.39
CA SER A 268 23.48 -7.82 2.85
C SER A 268 24.47 -8.94 3.24
N PRO A 269 25.56 -9.14 2.47
CA PRO A 269 26.39 -10.35 2.47
C PRO A 269 27.00 -10.74 3.81
#